data_AF-A0ABD6ES51-F1
#
_entry.id   AF-A0ABD6ES51-F1
#
_cell.length_a   1.000
_cell.length_b   1.000
_cell.length_c   1.000
_cell.angle_alpha   90.00
_cell.angle_beta   90.00
_cell.angle_gamma   90.00
#
_symmetry.space_group_name_H-M   'P 1'
#
loop_
_entity.id
_entity.type
_entity.pdbx_description
1 polymer ?
#
loop_
_entity_poly.entity_id
_entity_poly.type
_entity_poly.pdbx_seq_one_letter_code
_entity_poly.pdbx_strand_id
1 'polypeptide(L)'
;MDAEPYRTHPIYDGEGAKFDSIVYKKGASILKMIRATLGPDTFQLALQNYLKKHEYGTATHQMLFDEFTEAARQNRITDWCGEPFNATKFLEPWFLQSDVAFNTSPDLPM
;
A
#
# COMPACT_ATOMS: atom_id res chain seq x y z
N MET A 1 -18.22 -24.48 -35.88
CA MET A 1 -19.46 -24.05 -35.24
C MET A 1 -19.64 -24.98 -34.04
N ASP A 2 -19.35 -24.63 -32.79
CA ASP A 2 -19.16 -23.31 -32.17
C ASP A 2 -18.20 -23.44 -30.98
N ALA A 3 -17.22 -22.53 -30.92
CA ALA A 3 -16.33 -22.37 -29.80
C ALA A 3 -16.93 -21.32 -28.85
N GLU A 4 -17.13 -21.68 -27.58
CA GLU A 4 -17.29 -20.70 -26.50
C GLU A 4 -16.51 -21.21 -25.27
N PRO A 5 -15.21 -20.86 -25.13
CA PRO A 5 -14.47 -20.97 -23.87
C PRO A 5 -14.93 -19.83 -22.93
N TYR A 6 -14.47 -19.78 -21.67
CA TYR A 6 -14.79 -18.71 -20.69
C TYR A 6 -16.28 -18.57 -20.26
N ARG A 7 -16.75 -19.55 -19.49
CA ARG A 7 -17.82 -19.32 -18.50
C ARG A 7 -17.28 -18.40 -17.39
N THR A 8 -17.27 -17.10 -17.65
CA THR A 8 -17.01 -16.05 -16.67
C THR A 8 -18.28 -15.85 -15.85
N HIS A 9 -18.21 -16.14 -14.56
CA HIS A 9 -19.30 -15.91 -13.62
C HIS A 9 -19.31 -14.42 -13.23
N PRO A 10 -20.46 -13.73 -13.19
CA PRO A 10 -20.51 -12.31 -12.82
C PRO A 10 -20.10 -12.07 -11.36
N ILE A 11 -19.44 -10.93 -11.12
CA ILE A 11 -18.72 -10.54 -9.89
C ILE A 11 -19.60 -10.16 -8.68
N TYR A 12 -20.93 -10.11 -8.81
CA TYR A 12 -21.79 -9.71 -7.69
C TYR A 12 -22.39 -10.93 -6.98
N ASP A 13 -21.65 -11.49 -6.03
CA ASP A 13 -22.24 -12.09 -4.84
C ASP A 13 -22.41 -11.00 -3.77
N GLY A 14 -23.55 -11.05 -3.07
CA GLY A 14 -23.96 -10.04 -2.10
C GLY A 14 -23.30 -10.19 -0.73
N GLU A 15 -22.32 -11.09 -0.56
CA GLU A 15 -21.75 -11.41 0.75
C GLU A 15 -20.30 -11.95 0.61
N GLY A 16 -19.29 -11.12 0.88
CA GLY A 16 -18.10 -11.63 1.59
C GLY A 16 -16.74 -11.69 0.89
N ALA A 17 -16.52 -11.14 -0.30
CA ALA A 17 -15.18 -11.20 -0.91
C ALA A 17 -14.27 -9.99 -0.58
N LYS A 18 -14.02 -9.68 0.71
CA LYS A 18 -12.91 -8.78 1.10
C LYS A 18 -11.51 -9.39 0.85
N PHE A 19 -11.49 -10.64 0.38
CA PHE A 19 -10.31 -11.48 0.19
C PHE A 19 -10.04 -11.75 -1.29
N ASP A 20 -10.12 -10.72 -2.15
CA ASP A 20 -9.66 -10.86 -3.53
C ASP A 20 -8.12 -10.90 -3.57
N SER A 21 -7.57 -11.76 -4.43
CA SER A 21 -6.15 -11.86 -4.77
C SER A 21 -5.51 -10.51 -5.13
N ILE A 22 -6.30 -9.57 -5.65
CA ILE A 22 -5.90 -8.20 -5.96
C ILE A 22 -5.50 -7.44 -4.69
N VAL A 23 -6.25 -7.60 -3.59
CA VAL A 23 -5.99 -6.93 -2.30
C VAL A 23 -4.66 -7.42 -1.72
N TYR A 24 -4.41 -8.73 -1.75
CA TYR A 24 -3.15 -9.31 -1.27
C TYR A 24 -1.95 -8.89 -2.12
N LYS A 25 -2.08 -8.91 -3.46
CA LYS A 25 -1.00 -8.49 -4.36
C LYS A 25 -0.67 -7.00 -4.20
N LYS A 26 -1.69 -6.14 -4.14
CA LYS A 26 -1.51 -4.69 -3.96
C LYS A 26 -0.92 -4.36 -2.59
N GLY A 27 -1.44 -4.99 -1.53
CA GLY A 27 -0.91 -4.84 -0.17
C GLY A 27 0.55 -5.28 -0.05
N ALA A 28 0.92 -6.43 -0.65
CA ALA A 28 2.30 -6.90 -0.64
C ALA A 28 3.26 -5.96 -1.40
N SER A 29 2.83 -5.36 -2.51
CA SER A 29 3.62 -4.37 -3.25
C SER A 29 3.85 -3.09 -2.44
N ILE A 30 2.83 -2.61 -1.74
CA ILE A 30 2.95 -1.43 -0.87
C ILE A 30 3.95 -1.70 0.27
N LEU A 31 3.86 -2.86 0.92
CA LEU A 31 4.81 -3.23 1.98
C LEU A 31 6.24 -3.33 1.46
N LYS A 32 6.45 -3.86 0.25
CA LYS A 32 7.77 -3.90 -0.40
C LYS A 32 8.31 -2.51 -0.68
N MET A 33 7.46 -1.59 -1.15
CA MET A 33 7.84 -0.20 -1.41
C MET A 33 8.26 0.50 -0.11
N ILE A 34 7.48 0.39 0.97
CA ILE A 34 7.85 0.96 2.28
C ILE A 34 9.18 0.39 2.78
N ARG A 35 9.36 -0.93 2.67
CA ARG A 35 10.62 -1.59 3.04
C ARG A 35 11.81 -1.07 2.23
N ALA A 36 11.63 -0.79 0.94
CA ALA A 36 12.67 -0.24 0.09
C ALA A 36 13.01 1.21 0.48
N THR A 37 12.02 2.02 0.86
CA THR A 37 12.21 3.42 1.27
C THR A 37 12.85 3.55 2.66
N LEU A 38 12.38 2.79 3.65
CA LEU A 38 12.86 2.88 5.04
C LEU A 38 14.11 2.04 5.32
N GLY A 39 14.40 1.07 4.45
CA GLY A 39 15.39 0.04 4.70
C GLY A 39 14.87 -1.10 5.60
N PRO A 40 15.51 -2.28 5.54
CA PRO A 40 15.05 -3.48 6.23
C PRO A 40 15.05 -3.34 7.76
N ASP A 41 16.06 -2.69 8.33
CA ASP A 41 16.23 -2.60 9.79
C ASP A 41 15.18 -1.68 10.43
N THR A 42 14.99 -0.48 9.85
CA THR A 42 13.94 0.46 10.29
C THR A 42 12.55 -0.14 10.13
N PHE A 43 12.29 -0.83 9.01
CA PHE A 43 11.01 -1.47 8.76
C PHE A 43 10.70 -2.55 9.79
N GLN A 44 11.69 -3.39 10.12
CA GLN A 44 11.52 -4.44 11.12
C GLN A 44 11.30 -3.86 12.52
N LEU A 45 12.05 -2.81 12.88
CA LEU A 45 11.88 -2.12 14.16
C LEU A 45 10.49 -1.49 14.29
N ALA A 46 10.03 -0.78 13.25
CA ALA A 46 8.69 -0.20 13.21
C ALA A 46 7.60 -1.27 13.40
N LEU A 47 7.74 -2.42 12.73
CA LEU A 47 6.77 -3.51 12.83
C LEU A 47 6.77 -4.14 14.23
N GLN A 48 7.95 -4.34 14.84
CA GLN A 48 8.04 -4.84 16.21
C GLN A 48 7.39 -3.88 17.21
N ASN A 49 7.62 -2.58 17.05
CA ASN A 49 7.03 -1.56 17.91
C ASN A 49 5.51 -1.51 17.74
N TYR A 50 5.02 -1.53 16.50
CA TYR A 50 3.60 -1.58 16.20
C TYR A 50 2.91 -2.80 16.83
N LEU A 51 3.49 -4.00 16.67
CA LEU A 51 2.91 -5.23 17.23
C LEU A 51 2.89 -5.20 18.77
N LYS A 52 3.93 -4.69 19.41
CA LYS A 52 3.98 -4.54 20.88
C LYS A 52 3.00 -3.50 21.39
N LYS A 53 2.85 -2.38 20.67
CA LYS A 53 2.02 -1.25 21.09
C LYS A 53 0.53 -1.52 20.91
N HIS A 54 0.17 -2.30 19.89
CA HIS A 54 -1.21 -2.68 19.58
C HIS A 54 -1.54 -4.13 19.95
N GLU A 55 -0.71 -4.75 20.80
CA GLU A 55 -0.98 -6.10 21.30
C GLU A 55 -2.33 -6.12 22.04
N TYR A 56 -3.17 -7.11 21.73
CA TYR A 56 -4.51 -7.30 22.29
C TYR A 56 -5.55 -6.19 21.99
N GLY A 57 -5.25 -5.27 21.06
CA GLY A 57 -6.13 -4.17 20.69
C GLY A 57 -6.67 -4.23 19.25
N THR A 58 -7.54 -3.28 18.92
CA THR A 58 -7.93 -2.98 17.54
C THR A 58 -6.88 -2.06 16.92
N ALA A 59 -6.40 -2.39 15.73
CA ALA A 59 -5.44 -1.56 15.01
C ALA A 59 -6.03 -1.08 13.68
N THR A 60 -5.81 0.19 13.35
CA THR A 60 -6.19 0.78 12.06
C THR A 60 -4.96 1.03 11.20
N HIS A 61 -5.15 1.16 9.88
CA HIS A 61 -4.04 1.42 8.96
C HIS A 61 -3.27 2.72 9.30
N GLN A 62 -3.94 3.72 9.89
CA GLN A 62 -3.32 4.96 10.35
C GLN A 62 -2.26 4.70 11.44
N MET A 63 -2.59 3.85 12.42
CA MET A 63 -1.67 3.50 13.51
C MET A 63 -0.37 2.85 12.98
N LEU A 64 -0.48 2.05 11.92
CA LEU A 64 0.69 1.45 11.27
C LEU A 64 1.57 2.52 10.60
N PHE A 65 0.96 3.50 9.93
CA PHE A 65 1.69 4.58 9.26
C PHE A 65 2.36 5.52 10.25
N ASP A 66 1.72 5.78 11.38
CA ASP A 66 2.29 6.57 12.47
C ASP A 66 3.55 5.88 13.02
N GLU A 67 3.52 4.57 13.23
CA GLU A 67 4.71 3.81 13.67
C GLU A 67 5.84 3.82 12.63
N PHE A 68 5.54 3.73 11.34
CA PHE A 68 6.55 3.89 10.29
C PHE A 68 7.15 5.30 10.27
N THR A 69 6.33 6.33 10.48
CA THR A 69 6.77 7.74 10.56
C THR A 69 7.69 7.96 11.77
N GLU A 70 7.33 7.41 12.92
CA GLU A 70 8.15 7.49 14.14
C GLU A 70 9.46 6.73 14.00
N ALA A 71 9.46 5.52 13.43
CA ALA A 71 10.69 4.76 13.18
C ALA A 71 11.61 5.48 12.19
N ALA A 72 11.05 6.08 11.14
CA ALA A 72 11.81 6.89 10.19
C ALA A 72 12.45 8.12 10.86
N ARG A 73 11.70 8.79 11.74
CA ARG A 73 12.18 9.94 12.53
C ARG A 73 13.33 9.55 13.46
N GLN A 74 13.23 8.39 14.12
CA GLN A 74 14.29 7.87 15.00
C GLN A 74 15.58 7.60 14.24
N ASN A 75 15.49 7.06 13.02
CA ASN A 75 16.63 6.77 12.16
C ASN A 75 17.04 7.93 11.24
N ARG A 76 16.48 9.13 11.45
CA ARG A 76 16.75 10.35 10.65
C ARG A 76 16.61 10.13 9.14
N ILE A 77 15.64 9.30 8.73
CA ILE A 77 15.36 9.05 7.33
C ILE A 77 14.59 10.24 6.77
N THR A 78 15.17 10.84 5.74
CA THR A 78 14.54 11.89 4.95
C THR A 78 13.89 11.29 3.72
N ASP A 79 12.79 11.88 3.29
CA ASP A 79 12.18 11.56 2.00
C ASP A 79 13.09 12.04 0.85
N TRP A 80 12.72 11.68 -0.38
CA TRP A 80 13.43 12.06 -1.61
C TRP A 80 13.53 13.59 -1.79
N CYS A 81 12.62 14.35 -1.17
CA CYS A 81 12.60 15.81 -1.18
C CYS A 81 13.45 16.45 -0.05
N GLY A 82 14.12 15.65 0.80
CA GLY A 82 14.91 16.15 1.93
C GLY A 82 14.08 16.56 3.16
N GLU A 83 12.78 16.28 3.15
CA GLU A 83 11.87 16.51 4.28
C GLU A 83 11.83 15.29 5.22
N PRO A 84 11.41 15.45 6.49
CA PRO A 84 11.16 14.30 7.37
C PRO A 84 10.10 13.37 6.75
N PHE A 85 10.42 12.08 6.65
CA PHE A 85 9.52 11.09 6.05
C PHE A 85 8.17 11.03 6.79
N ASN A 86 7.07 11.18 6.04
CA ASN A 86 5.71 11.01 6.55
C ASN A 86 5.01 9.89 5.79
N ALA A 87 4.76 8.77 6.46
CA ALA A 87 4.21 7.58 5.82
C ALA A 87 2.78 7.80 5.30
N THR A 88 1.98 8.65 5.95
CA THR A 88 0.61 8.95 5.52
C THR A 88 0.60 9.66 4.17
N LYS A 89 1.41 10.71 4.01
CA LYS A 89 1.55 11.40 2.71
C LYS A 89 2.09 10.48 1.62
N PHE A 90 3.00 9.58 1.98
CA PHE A 90 3.59 8.64 1.04
C PHE A 90 2.59 7.58 0.57
N LEU A 91 1.73 7.10 1.48
CA LEU A 91 0.84 5.96 1.24
C LEU A 91 -0.57 6.36 0.82
N GLU A 92 -1.02 7.57 1.14
CA GLU A 92 -2.33 8.10 0.73
C GLU A 92 -2.64 7.86 -0.76
N PRO A 93 -1.74 8.19 -1.72
CA PRO A 93 -1.97 7.92 -3.13
C PRO A 93 -2.18 6.43 -3.44
N TRP A 94 -1.44 5.54 -2.78
CA TRP A 94 -1.50 4.10 -3.03
C TRP A 94 -2.74 3.43 -2.43
N PHE A 95 -3.34 4.05 -1.41
CA PHE A 95 -4.58 3.61 -0.78
C PHE A 95 -5.82 4.20 -1.46
N LEU A 96 -5.77 5.46 -1.91
CA LEU A 96 -6.90 6.18 -2.51
C LEU A 96 -7.01 5.97 -4.03
N GLN A 97 -5.90 5.67 -4.72
CA GLN A 97 -5.90 5.47 -6.17
C GLN A 97 -6.06 3.98 -6.51
N SER A 98 -7.22 3.61 -7.06
CA SER A 98 -7.49 2.27 -7.59
C SER A 98 -6.95 2.05 -9.01
N ASP A 99 -6.55 3.11 -9.72
CA ASP A 99 -6.06 3.04 -11.10
C ASP A 99 -4.60 3.49 -11.26
N VAL A 100 -3.82 2.69 -12.00
CA VAL A 100 -2.56 3.15 -12.59
C VAL A 100 -2.91 4.26 -13.58
N ALA A 101 -2.37 5.46 -13.38
CA ALA A 101 -2.43 6.51 -14.39
C ALA A 101 -1.60 6.05 -15.61
N PHE A 102 -2.24 5.41 -16.58
CA PHE A 102 -1.69 5.30 -17.93
C PHE A 102 -1.68 6.72 -18.50
N ASN A 103 -0.53 7.38 -18.46
CA ASN A 103 -0.34 8.63 -19.18
C ASN A 103 -0.32 8.33 -20.68
N THR A 104 -1.50 8.24 -21.30
CA THR A 104 -1.61 8.42 -22.75
C THR A 104 -1.74 9.91 -22.99
N SER A 105 -0.61 10.56 -23.28
CA SER A 105 -0.63 11.88 -23.92
C SER A 105 -1.44 11.74 -25.21
N PRO A 106 -2.57 12.44 -25.39
CA PRO A 106 -3.15 12.61 -26.71
C PRO A 106 -2.20 13.50 -27.49
N ASP A 107 -1.87 13.08 -28.70
CA ASP A 107 -0.95 13.74 -29.62
C ASP A 107 -1.20 15.26 -29.74
N LEU A 108 -0.09 16.02 -29.79
CA LEU A 108 -0.07 17.43 -30.17
C LEU A 108 -0.66 17.60 -31.58
N PRO A 109 -1.48 18.62 -31.85
CA PRO A 109 -1.95 18.89 -33.20
C PRO A 109 -0.80 19.42 -34.06
N MET A 110 -0.68 18.90 -35.28
CA MET A 110 0.13 19.49 -36.38
C MET A 110 -0.53 20.77 -36.90
#